data_AF-A0A1C6E8Y4-F1
#
_entry.id   AF-A0A1C6E8Y4-F1
#
_cell.length_a   1.000
_cell.length_b   1.000
_cell.length_c   1.000
_cell.angle_alpha   90.00
_cell.angle_beta   90.00
_cell.angle_gamma   90.00
#
_symmetry.space_group_name_H-M   'P 1'
#
loop_
_entity.id
_entity.type
_entity.pdbx_description
1 polymer ?
#
loop_
_entity_poly.entity_id
_entity_poly.type
_entity_poly.pdbx_seq_one_letter_code
_entity_poly.pdbx_strand_id
1 'polypeptide(L)' 'MELINLAGIALLALLIRKLVWCLRWLWCYYHGKETPEPVSFLPRRTGETFEERIRQAREQNEEDS' A
#
# COMPACT_ATOMS: atom_id res chain seq x y z
N MET A 1 -29.12 13.45 -17.94
CA MET A 1 -28.26 12.69 -18.86
C MET A 1 -26.82 13.20 -18.88
N GLU A 2 -26.59 14.50 -19.02
CA GLU A 2 -25.21 15.07 -19.09
C GLU A 2 -24.41 14.94 -17.79
N LEU A 3 -25.05 15.09 -16.62
CA LEU A 3 -24.42 14.90 -15.30
C LEU A 3 -23.88 13.48 -15.09
N ILE A 4 -24.58 12.47 -15.62
CA ILE A 4 -24.17 11.06 -15.48
C ILE A 4 -22.94 10.80 -16.34
N ASN A 5 -22.90 11.36 -17.56
CA ASN A 5 -21.72 11.30 -18.41
C ASN A 5 -20.52 12.00 -17.76
N LEU A 6 -20.75 13.17 -17.14
CA LEU A 6 -19.70 13.90 -16.45
C LEU A 6 -19.17 13.14 -15.23
N ALA A 7 -20.06 12.57 -14.42
CA ALA A 7 -19.69 11.73 -13.28
C ALA A 7 -18.93 10.47 -13.73
N GLY A 8 -19.35 9.85 -14.83
CA GLY A 8 -18.67 8.70 -15.44
C GLY A 8 -17.26 9.04 -15.91
N ILE A 9 -17.07 10.19 -16.58
CA ILE A 9 -15.75 10.68 -17.01
C ILE A 9 -14.86 10.98 -15.80
N ALA A 10 -15.41 11.62 -14.76
CA ALA A 10 -14.67 11.92 -13.53
C ALA A 10 -14.22 10.62 -12.84
N LEU A 11 -15.11 9.63 -12.72
CA LEU A 11 -14.77 8.32 -12.16
C LEU A 11 -13.69 7.62 -12.99
N LEU A 12 -13.82 7.62 -14.32
CA LEU A 12 -12.84 7.03 -15.23
C LEU A 12 -11.47 7.69 -15.07
N ALA A 13 -11.42 9.02 -14.99
CA ALA A 13 -10.19 9.77 -14.79
C ALA A 13 -9.52 9.42 -13.44
N LEU A 14 -10.30 9.24 -12.37
CA LEU A 14 -9.78 8.79 -11.07
C LEU A 14 -9.19 7.37 -11.13
N LEU A 15 -9.85 6.46 -11.86
CA LEU A 15 -9.35 5.10 -12.08
C LEU A 15 -8.06 5.09 -12.88
N ILE A 16 -7.99 5.87 -13.96
CA ILE A 16 -6.76 6.04 -14.76
C ILE A 16 -5.63 6.60 -13.89
N ARG A 17 -5.91 7.61 -13.06
CA ARG A 17 -4.93 8.17 -12.12
C ARG A 17 -4.36 7.11 -11.19
N LYS A 18 -5.21 6.23 -10.66
CA LYS A 18 -4.80 5.11 -9.80
C LYS A 18 -3.95 4.09 -10.58
N LEU A 19 -4.36 3.75 -11.80
CA LEU A 19 -3.64 2.85 -12.70
C LEU A 19 -2.22 3.36 -13.01
N VAL A 20 -2.08 4.63 -13.38
CA VAL A 20 -0.78 5.27 -13.63
C VAL A 20 0.10 5.23 -12.38
N TRP A 21 -0.47 5.44 -11.19
CA TRP A 21 0.27 5.34 -9.94
C TRP A 21 0.77 3.91 -9.68
N CYS A 22 -0.05 2.90 -9.92
CA CYS A 22 0.35 1.50 -9.79
C CYS A 22 1.45 1.12 -10.79
N LEU A 23 1.35 1.57 -12.04
CA LEU A 23 2.39 1.33 -13.05
C LEU A 23 3.70 2.04 -12.69
N ARG A 24 3.63 3.28 -12.19
CA ARG A 24 4.81 4.01 -11.67
C ARG A 24 5.47 3.25 -10.53
N TRP A 25 4.67 2.75 -9.58
CA TRP A 25 5.17 1.99 -8.45
C TRP A 25 5.83 0.68 -8.91
N LEU A 26 5.19 -0.05 -9.83
CA LEU A 26 5.73 -1.27 -10.41
C LEU A 26 7.05 -1.00 -11.15
N TRP A 27 7.12 0.10 -11.89
CA TRP A 27 8.36 0.53 -12.54
C TRP A 27 9.47 0.82 -11.53
N CYS A 28 9.17 1.58 -10.46
CA CYS A 28 10.12 1.85 -9.38
C CYS A 28 10.62 0.55 -8.73
N TYR A 29 9.70 -0.39 -8.45
CA TYR A 29 10.01 -1.71 -7.90
C TYR A 29 10.95 -2.50 -8.82
N TYR A 30 10.64 -2.59 -10.12
CA TYR A 30 11.44 -3.36 -11.06
C TYR A 30 12.84 -2.76 -11.30
N HIS A 31 12.96 -1.44 -11.29
CA HIS A 31 14.24 -0.75 -11.49
C HIS A 31 15.05 -0.53 -10.19
N GLY A 32 14.60 -1.07 -9.06
CA GLY A 32 15.29 -0.90 -7.77
C GLY A 32 15.40 0.56 -7.32
N LYS A 33 14.51 1.43 -7.80
CA LYS A 33 14.43 2.83 -7.37
C LYS A 33 13.60 2.92 -6.11
N GLU A 34 13.93 3.87 -5.23
CA GLU A 34 13.14 4.15 -4.03
C GLU A 34 11.67 4.35 -4.41
N THR A 35 10.80 3.53 -3.81
CA THR A 35 9.37 3.62 -4.06
C THR A 35 8.88 4.98 -3.57
N PRO A 36 7.99 5.66 -4.31
CA PRO A 36 7.47 6.96 -3.90
C PRO A 36 6.90 6.86 -2.48
N GLU A 37 7.10 7.92 -1.69
CA GLU A 37 6.69 7.91 -0.28
C GLU A 37 5.22 7.49 -0.14
N PRO A 38 4.92 6.58 0.82
CA PRO A 38 3.55 6.19 1.07
C PRO A 38 2.74 7.43 1.46
N VAL A 39 1.48 7.47 1.00
CA VAL A 39 0.55 8.55 1.31
C VAL A 39 0.51 8.72 2.84
N SER A 40 0.84 9.91 3.33
CA SER A 40 1.04 10.24 4.75
C SER A 40 -0.15 9.92 5.67
N PHE A 41 -1.33 9.70 5.09
CA PHE A 41 -2.53 9.29 5.82
C PHE A 41 -2.58 7.78 6.15
N LEU A 42 -1.85 6.94 5.41
CA LEU A 42 -1.79 5.52 5.72
C LEU A 42 -0.73 5.30 6.80
N PRO A 43 -1.03 4.54 7.87
CA PRO A 43 -0.05 4.20 8.88
C PRO A 43 1.16 3.59 8.17
N ARG A 44 2.35 4.14 8.47
CA ARG A 44 3.62 3.60 7.99
C ARG A 44 3.58 2.10 8.22
N ARG A 45 3.84 1.29 7.19
CA ARG A 45 4.12 -0.14 7.39
C ARG A 45 5.50 -0.27 8.02
N THR A 46 5.69 0.25 9.22
CA THR A 46 6.76 -0.22 10.09
C THR A 46 6.27 -1.56 10.61
N GLY A 47 6.87 -2.66 10.14
CA GLY A 47 6.52 -4.03 10.54
C GLY A 47 6.77 -4.34 12.02
N GLU A 48 6.95 -3.32 12.86
CA GLU A 48 7.27 -3.41 14.29
C GLU A 48 6.23 -4.23 15.05
N THR A 49 4.94 -4.03 14.78
CA THR A 49 3.87 -4.81 15.44
C THR A 49 3.85 -6.28 15.01
N PHE A 50 4.43 -6.61 13.85
CA PHE A 50 4.56 -8.00 13.39
C PHE A 50 5.80 -8.66 13.99
N GLU A 51 6.94 -7.95 14.00
CA GLU A 51 8.17 -8.36 14.68
C GLU A 51 7.94 -8.63 16.18
N GLU A 52 7.20 -7.75 16.88
CA GLU A 52 6.83 -7.97 18.29
C GLU A 52 6.00 -9.24 18.48
N ARG A 53 5.04 -9.52 17.59
CA ARG A 53 4.24 -10.76 17.68
C ARG A 53 5.07 -12.01 17.42
N ILE A 54 5.99 -11.97 16.46
CA ILE A 54 6.92 -13.08 16.19
C ILE A 54 7.78 -13.34 17.42
N ARG A 55 8.29 -12.28 18.06
CA ARG A 55 9.13 -12.38 19.26
C ARG A 55 8.36 -12.97 20.44
N GLN A 56 7.15 -12.48 20.72
CA GLN A 56 6.29 -13.02 21.79
C GLN A 56 5.93 -14.49 21.57
N ALA A 57 5.65 -14.89 20.32
CA ALA A 57 5.36 -16.29 19.99
C ALA A 57 6.58 -17.21 20.19
N ARG A 58 7.80 -16.69 20.00
CA ARG A 58 9.04 -17.42 20.26
C ARG A 58 9.30 -17.59 21.75
N GLU A 59 9.11 -16.52 22.53
CA GLU A 59 9.28 -16.53 24.00
C GLU A 59 8.26 -17.50 24.65
N GLN A 60 6.99 -17.51 24.20
CA GLN A 60 6.00 -18.48 24.68
C GLN A 60 6.33 -19.95 24.35
N ASN A 61 6.98 -20.22 23.22
CA ASN A 61 7.40 -21.59 22.88
C ASN A 61 8.57 -22.08 23.76
N GLU A 62 9.42 -21.16 24.23
CA GLU A 62 10.55 -21.47 25.11
C GLU A 62 10.13 -21.65 26.57
N GLU A 63 9.05 -20.99 27.03
CA GLU A 63 8.51 -21.17 28.39
C GLU A 63 7.63 -22.43 28.55
N ASP A 64 7.15 -23.02 27.45
CA ASP A 64 6.30 -24.23 27.42
C ASP A 64 7.09 -25.53 27.12
N SER A 65 8.43 -25.49 27.12
CA SER A 65 9.35 -26.66 27.01
C SER A 65 10.13 -26.89 28.30
#